data_AF-A0A2M7NRP7-F1
#
_entry.id   AF-A0A2M7NRP7-F1
#
_cell.length_a   1.000
_cell.length_b   1.000
_cell.length_c   1.000
_cell.angle_alpha   90.00
_cell.angle_beta   90.00
_cell.angle_gamma   90.00
#
_symmetry.space_group_name_H-M   'P 1'
#
loop_
_entity.id
_entity.type
_entity.pdbx_description
1 polymer ?
#
loop_
_entity_poly.entity_id
_entity_poly.type
_entity_poly.pdbx_seq_one_letter_code
_entity_poly.pdbx_strand_id
1 'polypeptide(L)'
;MKKIKSLSVIFIAIAITTISFTNCEVLEDEPSSAVCNIDSSYNSYLNAINAFSNNPTRSNCDNMKSKANAYITAAGNCAGVDVSDARATINSINCSDF
;
A
#
# COMPACT_ATOMS: atom_id res chain seq x y z
N MET A 1 -4.14 -21.87 62.55
CA MET A 1 -3.56 -22.75 61.52
C MET A 1 -4.65 -23.10 60.50
N LYS A 2 -4.52 -22.66 59.24
CA LYS A 2 -4.97 -23.41 58.06
C LYS A 2 -4.33 -22.78 56.81
N LYS A 3 -3.50 -23.59 56.16
CA LYS A 3 -2.67 -23.26 55.01
C LYS A 3 -3.53 -23.28 53.75
N ILE A 4 -3.47 -22.24 52.92
CA ILE A 4 -4.02 -22.29 51.55
C ILE A 4 -2.94 -21.80 50.59
N LYS A 5 -2.21 -22.81 50.10
CA LYS A 5 -1.67 -23.04 48.75
C LYS A 5 -1.35 -21.82 47.86
N SER A 6 -0.04 -21.63 47.72
CA SER A 6 0.71 -20.94 46.66
C SER A 6 0.02 -20.97 45.30
N LEU A 7 -0.25 -19.79 44.73
CA LEU A 7 -0.58 -19.60 43.33
C LEU A 7 0.64 -18.99 42.63
N SER A 8 1.24 -19.79 41.75
CA SER A 8 2.41 -19.44 40.94
C SER A 8 2.07 -18.30 39.98
N VAL A 9 2.69 -17.13 40.16
CA VAL A 9 2.66 -16.03 39.20
C VAL A 9 3.68 -16.35 38.09
N ILE A 10 3.18 -16.64 36.91
CA ILE A 10 3.97 -16.96 35.71
C ILE A 10 4.61 -15.66 35.21
N PHE A 11 5.94 -15.59 35.29
CA PHE A 11 6.77 -14.60 34.62
C PHE A 11 6.82 -14.93 33.12
N ILE A 12 6.23 -14.07 32.27
CA ILE A 12 6.43 -14.13 30.82
C ILE A 12 7.67 -13.29 30.51
N ALA A 13 8.80 -13.97 30.33
CA ALA A 13 10.03 -13.39 29.80
C ALA A 13 9.90 -13.29 28.27
N ILE A 14 9.84 -12.06 27.73
CA ILE A 14 9.93 -11.81 26.29
C ILE A 14 11.41 -11.86 25.93
N ALA A 15 11.86 -12.99 25.39
CA ALA A 15 13.20 -13.15 24.84
C ALA A 15 13.27 -12.47 23.47
N ILE A 16 14.03 -11.38 23.36
CA ILE A 16 14.41 -10.76 22.11
C ILE A 16 15.60 -11.54 21.56
N THR A 17 15.36 -12.44 20.61
CA THR A 17 16.43 -13.14 19.89
C THR A 17 16.84 -12.33 18.67
N THR A 18 17.97 -11.64 18.76
CA THR A 18 18.71 -11.11 17.61
C THR A 18 19.38 -12.29 16.89
N ILE A 19 18.87 -12.68 15.73
CA ILE A 19 19.43 -13.76 14.93
C ILE A 19 20.49 -13.15 13.99
N SER A 20 21.75 -13.42 14.29
CA SER A 20 22.89 -13.22 13.40
C SER A 20 22.84 -14.25 12.27
N PHE A 21 22.64 -13.81 11.03
CA PHE A 21 22.69 -14.68 9.86
C PHE A 21 24.16 -14.88 9.42
N THR A 22 24.77 -15.96 9.90
CA THR A 22 25.92 -16.60 9.27
C THR A 22 25.43 -17.59 8.23
N ASN A 23 26.00 -17.50 7.03
CA ASN A 23 25.74 -18.32 5.83
C ASN A 23 25.28 -19.77 6.12
N CYS A 24 24.09 -20.13 5.64
CA CYS A 24 23.74 -21.51 5.34
C CYS A 24 22.83 -21.56 4.10
N GLU A 25 23.30 -22.36 3.14
CA GLU A 25 22.58 -22.86 1.96
C GLU A 25 21.21 -23.44 2.31
N VAL A 26 20.40 -23.57 1.26
CA VAL A 26 19.00 -24.03 1.21
C VAL A 26 18.00 -22.88 1.43
N LEU A 27 17.80 -22.09 0.38
CA LEU A 27 16.54 -21.39 0.15
C LEU A 27 15.84 -22.14 -0.98
N GLU A 28 14.88 -22.96 -0.57
CA GLU A 28 13.76 -23.38 -1.40
C GLU A 28 13.22 -22.13 -2.12
N ASP A 29 12.90 -22.28 -3.41
CA ASP A 29 12.18 -21.28 -4.22
C ASP A 29 10.80 -21.00 -3.57
N GLU A 30 10.79 -20.22 -2.50
CA GLU A 30 9.62 -19.45 -2.07
C GLU A 30 9.37 -18.44 -3.19
N PRO A 31 8.22 -18.51 -3.92
CA PRO A 31 7.93 -17.49 -4.91
C PRO A 31 7.88 -16.17 -4.15
N SER A 32 8.89 -15.32 -4.37
CA SER A 32 8.87 -13.97 -3.84
C SER A 32 7.62 -13.34 -4.41
N SER A 33 6.55 -13.34 -3.62
CA SER A 33 5.34 -12.61 -3.92
C SER A 33 5.79 -11.17 -3.80
N ALA A 34 6.27 -10.61 -4.90
CA ALA A 34 6.69 -9.22 -4.97
C ALA A 34 5.54 -8.41 -4.39
N VAL A 35 5.75 -7.84 -3.20
CA VAL A 35 4.70 -7.14 -2.48
C VAL A 35 4.23 -6.02 -3.39
N CYS A 36 3.01 -6.14 -3.90
CA CYS A 36 2.39 -5.12 -4.72
C CYS A 36 2.36 -3.82 -3.91
N ASN A 37 3.19 -2.85 -4.30
CA ASN A 37 3.23 -1.55 -3.64
C ASN A 37 2.71 -0.48 -4.62
N ILE A 38 1.42 -0.18 -4.51
CA ILE A 38 0.74 0.86 -5.28
C ILE A 38 0.51 2.13 -4.46
N ASP A 39 0.77 2.11 -3.16
CA ASP A 39 0.39 3.17 -2.21
C ASP A 39 0.92 4.54 -2.63
N SER A 40 2.17 4.60 -3.09
CA SER A 40 2.78 5.85 -3.56
C SER A 40 2.03 6.43 -4.77
N SER A 41 1.67 5.57 -5.74
CA SER A 41 0.94 5.97 -6.94
C SER A 41 -0.51 6.35 -6.64
N TYR A 42 -1.15 5.61 -5.72
CA TYR A 42 -2.51 5.89 -5.24
C TYR A 42 -2.58 7.22 -4.50
N ASN A 43 -1.68 7.46 -3.54
CA ASN A 43 -1.60 8.73 -2.82
C ASN A 43 -1.31 9.91 -3.75
N SER A 44 -0.46 9.71 -4.76
CA SER A 44 -0.20 10.73 -5.79
C SER A 44 -1.45 11.05 -6.61
N TYR A 45 -2.25 10.04 -6.96
CA TYR A 45 -3.53 10.21 -7.63
C TYR A 45 -4.54 10.97 -6.75
N LEU A 46 -4.71 10.56 -5.48
CA LEU A 46 -5.61 11.25 -4.54
C LEU A 46 -5.24 12.73 -4.35
N ASN A 47 -3.94 13.03 -4.21
CA ASN A 47 -3.48 14.41 -4.09
C ASN A 47 -3.79 15.22 -5.36
N ALA A 48 -3.64 14.63 -6.54
CA ALA A 48 -3.94 15.30 -7.80
C ALA A 48 -5.44 15.49 -8.02
N ILE A 49 -6.29 14.54 -7.62
CA ILE A 49 -7.76 14.73 -7.58
C ILE A 49 -8.11 15.89 -6.67
N ASN A 50 -7.58 15.94 -5.46
CA ASN A 50 -7.86 17.01 -4.51
C ASN A 50 -7.41 18.38 -5.07
N ALA A 51 -6.24 18.45 -5.71
CA ALA A 51 -5.76 19.67 -6.36
C ALA A 51 -6.68 20.13 -7.51
N PHE A 52 -7.14 19.20 -8.35
CA PHE A 52 -8.10 19.49 -9.42
C PHE A 52 -9.47 19.91 -8.88
N SER A 53 -9.98 19.21 -7.86
CA SER A 53 -11.26 19.55 -7.21
C SER A 53 -11.25 20.94 -6.56
N ASN A 54 -10.10 21.36 -6.02
CA ASN A 54 -9.96 22.67 -5.39
C ASN A 54 -9.68 23.80 -6.39
N ASN A 55 -9.05 23.48 -7.53
CA ASN A 55 -8.71 24.45 -8.57
C ASN A 55 -8.75 23.78 -9.96
N PRO A 56 -9.93 23.72 -10.59
CA PRO A 56 -10.13 22.97 -11.82
C PRO A 56 -9.60 23.77 -13.03
N THR A 57 -8.29 23.73 -13.23
CA THR A 57 -7.61 24.28 -14.41
C THR A 57 -7.18 23.13 -15.33
N ARG A 58 -6.96 23.43 -16.62
CA ARG A 58 -6.37 22.46 -17.55
C ARG A 58 -5.10 21.79 -17.02
N SER A 59 -4.18 22.57 -16.44
CA SER A 59 -2.94 22.05 -15.86
C SER A 59 -3.19 21.04 -14.74
N ASN A 60 -4.13 21.33 -13.83
CA ASN A 60 -4.49 20.40 -12.75
C ASN A 60 -5.24 19.17 -13.26
N CYS A 61 -6.07 19.32 -14.30
CA CYS A 61 -6.73 18.20 -14.97
C CYS A 61 -5.71 17.26 -15.63
N ASP A 62 -4.78 17.81 -16.40
CA ASP A 62 -3.73 17.05 -17.09
C ASP A 62 -2.83 16.33 -16.06
N ASN A 63 -2.49 16.99 -14.95
CA ASN A 63 -1.75 16.38 -13.85
C ASN A 63 -2.54 15.23 -13.20
N MET A 64 -3.82 15.43 -12.89
CA MET A 64 -4.69 14.39 -12.34
C MET A 64 -4.76 13.17 -13.26
N LYS A 65 -4.97 13.36 -14.57
CA LYS A 65 -4.97 12.25 -15.54
C LYS A 65 -3.64 11.52 -15.59
N SER A 66 -2.53 12.26 -15.56
CA SER A 66 -1.18 11.70 -15.52
C SER A 66 -0.97 10.82 -14.28
N LYS A 67 -1.34 11.28 -13.08
CA LYS A 67 -1.21 10.50 -11.84
C LYS A 67 -2.16 9.30 -11.80
N ALA A 68 -3.37 9.43 -12.31
CA ALA A 68 -4.31 8.32 -12.43
C ALA A 68 -3.77 7.21 -13.34
N ASN A 69 -3.19 7.57 -14.49
CA ASN A 69 -2.57 6.59 -15.39
C ASN A 69 -1.36 5.89 -14.76
N ALA A 70 -0.57 6.61 -13.97
CA ALA A 70 0.53 6.00 -13.20
C ALA A 70 -0.01 4.99 -12.17
N TYR A 71 -1.08 5.33 -11.46
CA TYR A 71 -1.76 4.41 -10.54
C TYR A 71 -2.34 3.18 -11.25
N ILE A 72 -3.06 3.37 -12.37
CA ILE A 72 -3.62 2.28 -13.18
C ILE A 72 -2.51 1.33 -13.68
N THR A 73 -1.37 1.88 -14.09
CA THR A 73 -0.22 1.08 -14.56
C THR A 73 0.40 0.29 -13.41
N ALA A 74 0.60 0.93 -12.25
CA ALA A 74 1.13 0.25 -11.07
C ALA A 74 0.18 -0.85 -10.58
N ALA A 75 -1.12 -0.59 -10.56
CA ALA A 75 -2.15 -1.56 -10.24
C ALA A 75 -2.24 -2.72 -11.25
N GLY A 76 -1.96 -2.47 -12.55
CA GLY A 76 -1.91 -3.52 -13.57
C GLY A 76 -0.79 -4.54 -13.34
N ASN A 77 0.26 -4.16 -12.59
CA ASN A 77 1.31 -5.08 -12.16
C ASN A 77 0.94 -5.87 -10.89
N CYS A 78 -0.25 -5.64 -10.35
CA CYS A 78 -0.75 -6.24 -9.12
C CYS A 78 -1.98 -7.10 -9.38
N ALA A 79 -1.96 -8.34 -8.89
CA ALA A 79 -3.15 -9.18 -8.93
C ALA A 79 -4.23 -8.64 -7.97
N GLY A 80 -5.46 -8.50 -8.45
CA GLY A 80 -6.63 -8.20 -7.63
C GLY A 80 -6.88 -6.72 -7.30
N VAL A 81 -6.15 -5.78 -7.91
CA VAL A 81 -6.43 -4.34 -7.76
C VAL A 81 -7.41 -3.89 -8.85
N ASP A 82 -8.62 -3.51 -8.45
CA ASP A 82 -9.61 -2.94 -9.37
C ASP A 82 -9.37 -1.43 -9.56
N VAL A 83 -9.21 -1.02 -10.80
CA VAL A 83 -9.00 0.38 -11.21
C VAL A 83 -10.07 0.88 -12.18
N SER A 84 -11.18 0.15 -12.30
CA SER A 84 -12.29 0.48 -13.21
C SER A 84 -12.87 1.85 -12.92
N ASP A 85 -13.08 2.19 -11.64
CA ASP A 85 -13.62 3.48 -11.21
C ASP A 85 -12.67 4.65 -11.50
N ALA A 86 -11.37 4.46 -11.21
CA ALA A 86 -10.35 5.46 -11.51
C ALA A 86 -10.30 5.72 -13.02
N ARG A 87 -10.34 4.66 -13.84
CA ARG A 87 -10.34 4.75 -15.30
C ARG A 87 -11.60 5.42 -15.84
N ALA A 88 -12.78 5.08 -15.30
CA ALA A 88 -14.04 5.70 -15.70
C ALA A 88 -14.06 7.20 -15.38
N THR A 89 -13.63 7.56 -14.17
CA THR A 89 -13.58 8.95 -13.70
C THR A 89 -12.70 9.81 -14.62
N ILE A 90 -11.45 9.41 -14.88
CA ILE A 90 -10.56 10.22 -15.73
C ILE A 90 -10.98 10.28 -17.20
N ASN A 91 -11.68 9.27 -17.69
CA ASN A 91 -12.17 9.26 -19.07
C ASN A 91 -13.42 10.14 -19.25
N SER A 92 -14.22 10.32 -18.21
CA SER A 92 -15.38 11.22 -18.23
C SER A 92 -15.02 12.71 -18.22
N ILE A 93 -13.81 13.07 -17.82
CA ILE A 93 -13.37 14.46 -17.68
C ILE A 93 -12.60 14.86 -18.94
N ASN A 94 -13.02 15.91 -19.62
CA ASN A 94 -12.27 16.46 -20.75
C ASN A 94 -11.45 17.69 -20.30
N CYS A 95 -10.12 17.59 -20.33
CA CYS A 95 -9.25 18.65 -19.82
C CYS A 95 -9.24 19.92 -20.69
N SER A 96 -9.78 19.88 -21.91
CA SER A 96 -9.95 21.10 -22.73
C SER A 96 -11.07 22.02 -22.23
N ASP A 97 -11.89 21.54 -21.31
CA ASP A 97 -13.07 22.27 -20.82
C ASP A 97 -12.71 23.22 -19.64
N PHE A 98 -11.43 23.27 -19.25
CA PHE A 98 -10.85 24.05 -18.15
C PHE A 98 -9.68 24.92 -18.64
#